data_AF-A0AB34XP27-F1
#
_entry.id   AF-A0AB34XP27-F1
#
_cell.length_a   1.000
_cell.length_b   1.000
_cell.length_c   1.000
_cell.angle_alpha   90.00
_cell.angle_beta   90.00
_cell.angle_gamma   90.00
#
_symmetry.space_group_name_H-M   'P 1'
#
loop_
_entity.id
_entity.type
_entity.pdbx_description
1 polymer ?
#
loop_
_entity_poly.entity_id
_entity_poly.type
_entity_poly.pdbx_seq_one_letter_code
_entity_poly.pdbx_strand_id
1 'polypeptide(L)'
;MSDAGKVRHPSIAVRLHTVQSLYDAQDIGDEEIDAANRWYREYVFAMTGVVEHRRDGREREKGDVHTWMLGRGRCSARISQIRDRLGLCAHLRLEMMLAREMSFSAIARMIYPDVSEGRARMKVSAQCALVLEQLVHAYATFPSHVSR
;
A
#
# COMPACT_ATOMS: atom_id res chain seq x y z
N MET A 1 -0.55 35.70 -18.23
CA MET A 1 -0.63 35.22 -16.83
C MET A 1 -1.19 33.82 -16.89
N SER A 2 -0.32 32.81 -16.86
CA SER A 2 -0.70 31.42 -17.10
C SER A 2 -1.27 30.80 -15.83
N ASP A 3 -2.51 30.33 -15.94
CA ASP A 3 -3.17 29.43 -15.01
C ASP A 3 -2.47 28.06 -15.12
N ALA A 4 -1.53 27.80 -14.21
CA ALA A 4 -0.88 26.51 -14.11
C ALA A 4 -1.89 25.51 -13.55
N GLY A 5 -2.51 24.76 -14.47
CA GLY A 5 -3.47 23.71 -14.18
C GLY A 5 -3.01 22.85 -13.03
N LYS A 6 -3.72 22.95 -11.90
CA LYS A 6 -3.53 22.10 -10.73
C LYS A 6 -3.83 20.67 -11.16
N VAL A 7 -2.78 19.92 -11.46
CA VAL A 7 -2.87 18.50 -11.81
C VAL A 7 -3.62 17.82 -10.68
N ARG A 8 -4.84 17.37 -10.99
CA ARG A 8 -5.68 16.66 -10.04
C ARG A 8 -5.02 15.29 -9.85
N HIS A 9 -4.20 15.17 -8.81
CA HIS A 9 -3.46 13.95 -8.50
C HIS A 9 -4.41 12.74 -8.49
N PRO A 10 -3.96 11.58 -9.00
CA PRO A 10 -4.79 10.39 -9.11
C PRO A 10 -5.39 10.10 -7.74
N SER A 11 -6.71 9.87 -7.71
CA SER A 11 -7.43 9.54 -6.48
C SER A 11 -6.78 8.29 -5.89
N ILE A 12 -5.98 8.48 -4.82
CA ILE A 12 -5.42 7.39 -4.05
C ILE A 12 -6.62 6.57 -3.57
N ALA A 13 -6.69 5.29 -3.93
CA ALA A 13 -7.76 4.42 -3.43
C ALA A 13 -7.68 4.34 -1.90
N VAL A 14 -6.46 4.52 -1.40
CA VAL A 14 -6.05 4.60 -0.02
C VAL A 14 -5.95 6.08 0.35
N ARG A 15 -7.06 6.72 0.76
CA ARG A 15 -7.08 8.14 1.17
C ARG A 15 -6.42 8.32 2.54
N LEU A 16 -5.19 7.85 2.69
CA LEU A 16 -4.48 7.78 3.95
C LEU A 16 -3.67 9.02 4.22
N HIS A 17 -3.96 9.61 5.37
CA HIS A 17 -3.24 10.76 5.88
C HIS A 17 -1.73 10.51 5.99
N THR A 18 -1.28 9.29 6.29
CA THR A 18 0.15 8.97 6.46
C THR A 18 0.93 8.93 5.15
N VAL A 19 0.43 8.22 4.14
CA VAL A 19 1.06 8.16 2.82
C VAL A 19 1.05 9.55 2.17
N GLN A 20 -0.07 10.28 2.25
CA GLN A 20 -0.14 11.65 1.77
C GLN A 20 0.86 12.57 2.50
N SER A 21 1.02 12.41 3.82
CA SER A 21 2.00 13.21 4.58
C SER A 21 3.43 12.99 4.11
N LEU A 22 3.81 11.77 3.70
CA LEU A 22 5.14 11.48 3.17
C LEU A 22 5.31 12.10 1.77
N TYR A 23 4.28 12.03 0.93
CA TYR A 23 4.29 12.64 -0.40
C TYR A 23 4.41 14.16 -0.32
N ASP A 24 3.62 14.80 0.54
CA ASP A 24 3.64 16.25 0.75
C ASP A 24 5.00 16.71 1.31
N ALA A 25 5.66 15.87 2.10
CA ALA A 25 7.02 16.10 2.60
C ALA A 25 8.12 15.78 1.57
N GLN A 26 7.77 15.25 0.40
CA GLN A 26 8.68 14.77 -0.64
C GLN A 26 9.60 13.62 -0.19
N ASP A 27 9.20 12.88 0.84
CA ASP A 27 9.89 11.66 1.29
C ASP A 27 9.63 10.47 0.35
N ILE A 28 8.56 10.54 -0.46
CA ILE A 28 8.17 9.55 -1.48
C ILE A 28 7.61 10.25 -2.72
N GLY A 29 7.57 9.56 -3.87
CA GLY A 29 7.03 10.04 -5.14
C GLY A 29 5.88 9.20 -5.67
N ASP A 30 5.56 9.38 -6.96
CA ASP A 30 4.40 8.74 -7.60
C ASP A 30 4.54 7.20 -7.68
N GLU A 31 5.76 6.67 -7.84
CA GLU A 31 6.01 5.23 -7.90
C GLU A 31 5.66 4.53 -6.58
N GLU A 32 6.02 5.13 -5.44
CA GLU A 32 5.67 4.64 -4.11
C GLU A 32 4.16 4.68 -3.88
N ILE A 33 3.47 5.73 -4.35
CA ILE A 33 2.00 5.83 -4.29
C ILE A 33 1.35 4.68 -5.07
N ASP A 34 1.84 4.40 -6.27
CA ASP A 34 1.30 3.33 -7.11
C ASP A 34 1.57 1.95 -6.50
N ALA A 35 2.76 1.73 -5.97
CA ALA A 35 3.13 0.50 -5.26
C ALA A 35 2.27 0.30 -4.00
N ALA A 36 2.04 1.36 -3.21
CA ALA A 36 1.17 1.31 -2.02
C ALA A 36 -0.28 0.97 -2.39
N ASN A 37 -0.83 1.63 -3.41
CA ASN A 37 -2.18 1.35 -3.91
C ASN A 37 -2.33 -0.10 -4.39
N ARG A 38 -1.33 -0.59 -5.14
CA ARG A 38 -1.33 -1.98 -5.62
C ARG A 38 -1.29 -2.96 -4.45
N TRP A 39 -0.38 -2.74 -3.50
CA TRP A 39 -0.24 -3.60 -2.34
C TRP A 39 -1.51 -3.65 -1.50
N TYR A 40 -2.13 -2.50 -1.21
CA TYR A 40 -3.40 -2.45 -0.48
C TYR A 40 -4.50 -3.27 -1.17
N ARG A 41 -4.69 -3.08 -2.48
CA ARG A 41 -5.71 -3.82 -3.25
C ARG A 41 -5.44 -5.32 -3.24
N GLU A 42 -4.18 -5.73 -3.44
CA GLU A 42 -3.79 -7.14 -3.43
C GLU A 42 -3.95 -7.75 -2.03
N TYR A 43 -3.58 -7.02 -0.97
CA TYR A 43 -3.71 -7.45 0.42
C TYR A 43 -5.17 -7.61 0.84
N VAL A 44 -6.00 -6.58 0.62
CA VAL A 44 -7.44 -6.64 0.94
C VAL A 44 -8.11 -7.77 0.17
N PHE A 45 -7.80 -7.91 -1.12
CA PHE A 45 -8.36 -8.99 -1.93
C PHE A 45 -7.94 -10.37 -1.43
N ALA A 46 -6.66 -10.54 -1.07
CA ALA A 46 -6.14 -11.79 -0.50
C ALA A 46 -6.81 -12.15 0.83
N MET A 47 -7.02 -11.17 1.72
CA MET A 47 -7.50 -11.38 3.09
C MET A 47 -9.02 -11.49 3.19
N THR A 48 -9.75 -10.57 2.56
CA THR A 48 -11.21 -10.48 2.69
C THR A 48 -11.93 -11.21 1.57
N GLY A 49 -11.25 -11.36 0.43
CA GLY A 49 -11.94 -11.82 -0.76
C GLY A 49 -13.08 -10.86 -1.13
N VAL A 50 -12.85 -9.55 -1.08
CA VAL A 50 -13.73 -8.54 -1.66
C VAL A 50 -12.85 -7.48 -2.31
N VAL A 51 -13.16 -7.09 -3.54
CA VAL A 51 -12.60 -5.87 -4.13
C VAL A 51 -13.59 -4.77 -3.79
N GLU A 52 -13.19 -3.80 -2.96
CA GLU A 52 -14.08 -2.68 -2.60
C GLU A 52 -14.66 -2.01 -3.85
N HIS A 53 -15.98 -1.85 -3.82
CA HIS A 53 -16.79 -1.37 -4.93
C HIS A 53 -16.51 0.12 -5.19
N ARG A 54 -15.91 0.45 -6.34
CA ARG A 54 -16.03 1.80 -6.89
C ARG A 54 -17.49 1.95 -7.35
N ARG A 55 -18.18 3.02 -6.89
CA ARG A 55 -19.60 3.34 -7.18
C ARG A 55 -19.84 3.70 -8.64
N ASP A 56 -19.48 2.81 -9.54
CA ASP A 56 -19.48 3.05 -10.98
C ASP A 56 -20.31 1.94 -11.61
N GLY A 57 -21.56 1.76 -11.13
CA GLY A 57 -22.67 0.84 -11.50
C GLY A 57 -22.55 -0.15 -12.66
N ARG A 58 -21.37 -0.70 -12.94
CA ARG A 58 -21.09 -1.72 -13.94
C ARG A 58 -20.92 -2.99 -13.15
N GLU A 59 -21.98 -3.80 -13.14
CA GLU A 59 -21.85 -5.22 -12.86
C GLU A 59 -20.71 -5.76 -13.72
N ARG A 60 -19.60 -6.09 -13.07
CA ARG A 60 -18.55 -6.84 -13.73
C ARG A 60 -19.06 -8.27 -13.83
N GLU A 61 -19.05 -8.81 -15.05
CA GLU A 61 -19.33 -10.22 -15.31
C GLU A 61 -18.80 -11.08 -14.15
N LYS A 62 -19.70 -11.83 -13.53
CA LYS A 62 -19.38 -12.87 -12.56
C LYS A 62 -18.38 -13.82 -13.22
N GLY A 63 -17.09 -13.60 -13.00
CA GLY A 63 -16.13 -14.67 -13.14
C GLY A 63 -16.60 -15.82 -12.25
N ASP A 64 -16.59 -17.04 -12.77
CA ASP A 64 -16.88 -18.24 -11.98
C ASP A 64 -16.04 -18.23 -10.69
N VAL A 65 -16.59 -18.75 -9.59
CA VAL A 65 -15.99 -18.78 -8.26
C VAL A 65 -14.54 -19.29 -8.33
N HIS A 66 -14.26 -20.23 -9.23
CA HIS A 66 -12.92 -20.73 -9.52
C HIS A 66 -11.94 -19.66 -10.01
N THR A 67 -12.31 -18.85 -11.01
CA THR A 67 -11.50 -17.74 -11.52
C THR A 67 -11.20 -16.73 -10.43
N TRP A 68 -12.20 -16.50 -9.57
CA TRP A 68 -12.08 -15.57 -8.46
C TRP A 68 -11.14 -16.08 -7.37
N MET A 69 -11.25 -17.36 -7.00
CA MET A 69 -10.34 -18.03 -6.05
C MET A 69 -8.90 -18.08 -6.58
N LEU A 70 -8.71 -18.32 -7.88
CA LEU A 70 -7.39 -18.26 -8.52
C LEU A 70 -6.79 -16.85 -8.43
N GLY A 71 -7.58 -15.81 -8.69
CA GLY A 71 -7.16 -14.42 -8.52
C GLY A 71 -6.72 -14.11 -7.08
N ARG A 72 -7.50 -14.55 -6.09
CA ARG A 72 -7.19 -14.39 -4.67
C ARG A 72 -5.90 -15.12 -4.30
N GLY A 73 -5.74 -16.36 -4.76
CA GLY A 73 -4.54 -17.16 -4.55
C GLY A 73 -3.28 -16.49 -5.11
N ARG A 74 -3.36 -15.90 -6.31
CA ARG A 74 -2.24 -15.14 -6.90
C ARG A 74 -1.86 -13.92 -6.05
N CYS A 75 -2.83 -13.21 -5.49
CA CYS A 75 -2.55 -12.06 -4.62
C CYS A 75 -1.94 -12.51 -3.30
N SER A 76 -2.50 -13.54 -2.66
CA SER A 76 -1.93 -14.13 -1.44
C SER A 76 -0.49 -14.61 -1.62
N ALA A 77 -0.20 -15.29 -2.75
CA ALA A 77 1.15 -15.72 -3.10
C ALA A 77 2.09 -14.52 -3.26
N ARG A 78 1.67 -13.45 -3.95
CA ARG A 78 2.49 -12.25 -4.15
C ARG A 78 2.76 -11.50 -2.84
N ILE A 79 1.76 -11.34 -1.98
CA ILE A 79 1.93 -10.75 -0.64
C ILE A 79 2.93 -11.57 0.19
N SER A 80 2.86 -12.90 0.11
CA SER A 80 3.81 -13.79 0.79
C SER A 80 5.23 -13.62 0.23
N GLN A 81 5.40 -13.57 -1.08
CA GLN A 81 6.71 -13.33 -1.71
C GLN A 81 7.30 -11.97 -1.33
N ILE A 82 6.49 -10.91 -1.29
CA ILE A 82 6.91 -9.59 -0.81
C ILE A 82 7.35 -9.65 0.66
N ARG A 83 6.58 -10.34 1.51
CA ARG A 83 6.94 -10.55 2.92
C ARG A 83 8.26 -11.31 3.06
N ASP A 84 8.46 -12.37 2.30
CA ASP A 84 9.69 -13.18 2.36
C ASP A 84 10.91 -12.37 1.92
N ARG A 85 10.74 -11.48 0.94
CA ARG A 85 11.79 -10.61 0.43
C ARG A 85 12.13 -9.45 1.37
N LEU A 86 11.12 -8.75 1.89
CA LEU A 86 11.31 -7.54 2.70
C LEU A 86 11.42 -7.83 4.22
N GLY A 87 11.04 -9.03 4.63
CA GLY A 87 10.99 -9.46 6.02
C GLY A 87 9.72 -9.04 6.75
N LEU A 88 9.48 -9.71 7.89
CA LEU A 88 8.27 -9.53 8.70
C LEU A 88 8.09 -8.08 9.18
N CYS A 89 9.17 -7.41 9.58
CA CYS A 89 9.13 -6.04 10.08
C CYS A 89 8.64 -5.02 9.05
N ALA A 90 9.00 -5.20 7.77
CA ALA A 90 8.52 -4.35 6.68
C ALA A 90 7.05 -4.65 6.38
N HIS A 91 6.69 -5.94 6.33
CA HIS A 91 5.31 -6.37 6.13
C HIS A 91 4.35 -5.80 7.19
N LEU A 92 4.72 -5.87 8.46
CA LEU A 92 3.89 -5.30 9.54
C LEU A 92 3.76 -3.78 9.43
N ARG A 93 4.78 -3.06 8.97
CA ARG A 93 4.69 -1.61 8.72
C ARG A 93 3.75 -1.29 7.58
N LEU A 94 3.81 -2.06 6.49
CA LEU A 94 2.85 -1.94 5.37
C LEU A 94 1.43 -2.22 5.85
N GLU A 95 1.19 -3.26 6.64
CA GLU A 95 -0.13 -3.57 7.17
C GLU A 95 -0.66 -2.46 8.09
N MET A 96 0.15 -2.05 9.08
CA MET A 96 -0.23 -0.98 10.00
C MET A 96 -0.54 0.33 9.26
N MET A 97 0.32 0.70 8.30
CA MET A 97 0.17 1.94 7.54
C MET A 97 -1.00 1.85 6.56
N LEU A 98 -1.03 0.83 5.69
CA LEU A 98 -1.89 0.79 4.51
C LEU A 98 -3.22 0.06 4.74
N ALA A 99 -3.22 -1.06 5.46
CA ALA A 99 -4.43 -1.88 5.65
C ALA A 99 -5.22 -1.46 6.91
N ARG A 100 -4.50 -1.06 7.96
CA ARG A 100 -5.08 -0.63 9.24
C ARG A 100 -5.13 0.89 9.40
N GLU A 101 -4.65 1.63 8.40
CA GLU A 101 -4.77 3.09 8.30
C GLU A 101 -4.18 3.85 9.51
N MET A 102 -3.19 3.28 10.19
CA MET A 102 -2.68 3.84 11.43
C MET A 102 -1.86 5.11 11.18
N SER A 103 -2.02 6.12 12.05
CA SER A 103 -1.16 7.30 12.06
C SER A 103 0.26 6.96 12.51
N PHE A 104 1.25 7.78 12.14
CA PHE A 104 2.63 7.57 12.59
C PHE A 104 2.77 7.55 14.13
N SER A 105 2.01 8.37 14.85
CA SER A 105 1.97 8.33 16.32
C SER A 105 1.39 7.01 16.84
N ALA A 106 0.35 6.47 16.19
CA ALA A 106 -0.23 5.19 16.59
C ALA A 106 0.72 4.01 16.34
N ILE A 107 1.40 4.01 15.20
CA ILE A 107 2.45 3.02 14.88
C ILE A 107 3.63 3.17 15.86
N ALA A 108 4.05 4.40 16.15
CA ALA A 108 5.13 4.68 17.09
C ALA A 108 4.86 4.12 18.49
N ARG A 109 3.64 4.27 19.01
CA ARG A 109 3.25 3.68 20.31
C ARG A 109 3.33 2.16 20.32
N MET A 110 3.13 1.49 19.19
CA MET A 110 3.26 0.03 19.10
C MET A 110 4.73 -0.42 19.02
N ILE A 111 5.58 0.30 18.28
CA ILE A 111 6.96 -0.14 17.98
C ILE A 111 7.97 0.39 19.02
N TYR A 112 7.73 1.58 19.57
CA TYR A 112 8.66 2.30 20.44
C TYR A 112 7.96 2.84 21.69
N PRO A 113 7.38 1.99 22.55
CA PRO A 113 6.59 2.42 23.70
C PRO A 113 7.38 3.29 24.69
N ASP A 114 8.69 3.05 24.83
CA ASP A 114 9.55 3.73 25.80
C ASP A 114 10.34 4.92 25.22
N VAL A 115 10.10 5.27 23.96
CA VAL A 115 10.76 6.40 23.28
C VAL A 115 9.83 7.60 23.28
N SER A 116 10.38 8.80 23.48
CA SER A 116 9.59 10.04 23.39
C SER A 116 8.82 10.13 22.07
N GLU A 117 7.56 10.59 22.13
CA GLU A 117 6.64 10.54 20.99
C GLU A 117 7.21 11.18 19.72
N GLY A 118 7.78 12.39 19.84
CA GLY A 118 8.35 13.08 18.68
C GLY A 118 9.48 12.30 18.00
N ARG A 119 10.38 11.70 18.79
CA ARG A 119 11.49 10.88 18.27
C ARG A 119 10.99 9.56 17.69
N ALA A 120 10.02 8.93 18.33
CA ALA A 120 9.42 7.69 17.87
C ALA A 120 8.66 7.89 16.55
N ARG A 121 7.87 8.96 16.43
CA ARG A 121 7.14 9.34 15.21
C ARG A 121 8.09 9.59 14.04
N MET A 122 9.18 10.32 14.27
CA MET A 122 10.21 10.59 13.25
C MET A 122 10.89 9.30 12.76
N LYS A 123 11.22 8.37 13.67
CA LYS A 123 11.76 7.05 13.29
C LYS A 123 10.77 6.27 12.44
N VAL A 124 9.49 6.26 12.82
CA VAL A 124 8.45 5.57 12.08
C VAL A 124 8.23 6.17 10.70
N SER A 125 8.14 7.50 10.55
CA SER A 125 7.93 8.12 9.23
C SER A 125 9.06 7.79 8.26
N ALA A 126 10.32 7.88 8.70
CA ALA A 126 11.48 7.51 7.90
C ALA A 126 11.47 6.02 7.51
N GLN A 127 11.08 5.12 8.44
CA GLN A 127 10.95 3.70 8.13
C GLN A 127 9.80 3.40 7.17
N CYS A 128 8.69 4.13 7.27
CA CYS A 128 7.58 3.99 6.34
C CYS A 128 7.96 4.42 4.93
N ALA A 129 8.67 5.55 4.77
CA ALA A 129 9.18 5.99 3.47
C ALA A 129 10.13 4.94 2.85
N LEU A 130 11.13 4.47 3.61
CA LEU A 130 12.06 3.44 3.16
C LEU A 130 11.34 2.13 2.74
N VAL A 131 10.34 1.70 3.51
CA VAL A 131 9.58 0.49 3.19
C VAL A 131 8.76 0.65 1.90
N LEU A 132 8.28 1.86 1.60
CA LEU A 132 7.57 2.14 0.34
C LEU A 132 8.53 2.12 -0.86
N GLU A 133 9.73 2.69 -0.74
CA GLU A 133 10.78 2.59 -1.77
C GLU A 133 11.15 1.11 -2.02
N GLN A 134 11.36 0.33 -0.96
CA GLN A 134 11.62 -1.10 -1.07
C GLN A 134 10.48 -1.88 -1.73
N LEU A 135 9.24 -1.44 -1.53
CA LEU A 135 8.07 -2.06 -2.13
C LEU A 135 8.03 -1.85 -3.65
N VAL A 136 8.41 -0.67 -4.13
CA VAL A 136 8.57 -0.40 -5.58
C VAL A 136 9.56 -1.40 -6.17
N HIS A 137 10.74 -1.54 -5.55
CA HIS A 137 11.75 -2.50 -6.00
C HIS A 137 11.27 -3.95 -5.93
N ALA A 138 10.53 -4.33 -4.88
CA ALA A 138 9.96 -5.67 -4.78
C ALA A 138 9.04 -5.95 -6.00
N TYR A 139 8.13 -5.03 -6.33
CA TYR A 139 7.25 -5.18 -7.48
C TYR A 139 7.98 -5.19 -8.83
N ALA A 140 9.06 -4.41 -8.99
CA ALA A 140 9.87 -4.42 -10.21
C ALA A 140 10.52 -5.80 -10.47
N THR A 141 10.80 -6.57 -9.42
CA THR A 141 11.39 -7.91 -9.54
C THR A 141 10.40 -9.04 -9.74
N PHE A 142 9.09 -8.80 -9.53
CA PHE A 142 8.06 -9.78 -9.82
C PHE A 142 7.54 -9.56 -11.24
N PRO A 143 7.84 -10.43 -12.22
CA PRO A 143 7.32 -10.27 -13.55
C PRO A 143 5.78 -10.24 -13.48
N SER A 144 5.20 -9.20 -14.06
CA SER A 144 3.79 -9.19 -14.42
C SER A 144 3.59 -10.37 -15.36
N HIS A 145 3.02 -11.48 -14.88
CA HIS A 145 2.57 -12.55 -15.76
C HIS A 145 1.47 -11.95 -16.66
N VAL A 146 1.88 -11.40 -17.79
CA VAL A 146 1.03 -11.22 -18.96
C VAL A 146 0.81 -12.63 -19.48
N SER A 147 -0.29 -13.25 -19.06
CA SER A 147 -0.85 -14.36 -19.82
C SER A 147 -1.19 -13.79 -21.20
N ARG A 148 -0.39 -14.16 -22.20
CA ARG A 148 -0.77 -14.06 -23.61
C ARG A 148 -1.99 -14.94 -23.87
#